data_AF-A0A7J9H068-F1
#
_entry.id   AF-A0A7J9H068-F1
#
_cell.length_a   1.000
_cell.length_b   1.000
_cell.length_c   1.000
_cell.angle_alpha   90.00
_cell.angle_beta   90.00
_cell.angle_gamma   90.00
#
_symmetry.space_group_name_H-M   'P 1'
#
loop_
_entity.id
_entity.type
_entity.pdbx_description
1 polymer ?
#
loop_
_entity_poly.entity_id
_entity_poly.type
_entity_poly.pdbx_seq_one_letter_code
_entity_poly.pdbx_strand_id
1 'polypeptide(L)' 'VAVKLDSRSGGARGALRNEAGEWIIGYNRHVGKWLVFDAELWGILDGLGLLQWQGYNKVVIILIVYR' A
#
# COMPACT_ATOMS: atom_id res chain seq x y z
N VAL A 1 4.15 0.47 1.78
CA VAL A 1 3.08 -0.54 2.01
C VAL A 1 3.58 -1.50 3.09
N ALA A 2 2.75 -1.88 4.06
CA ALA A 2 3.06 -2.83 5.11
C ALA A 2 1.94 -3.89 5.20
N VAL A 3 2.30 -5.17 5.14
CA VAL A 3 1.35 -6.30 5.19
C VAL A 3 1.53 -7.05 6.52
N LYS A 4 0.43 -7.34 7.21
CA LYS A 4 0.43 -8.23 8.37
C LYS A 4 -0.11 -9.59 7.91
N LEU A 5 0.73 -10.62 7.99
CA LEU A 5 0.38 -12.01 7.68
C LEU A 5 -0.34 -12.62 8.89
N ASP A 6 -1.63 -12.92 8.72
CA ASP A 6 -2.33 -13.89 9.56
C ASP A 6 -2.89 -14.98 8.63
N SER A 7 -2.64 -16.25 8.97
CA SER A 7 -2.46 -17.38 8.04
C SER A 7 -3.69 -17.84 7.24
N ARG A 8 -4.70 -17.01 7.00
CA ARG A 8 -5.86 -17.34 6.12
C ARG A 8 -6.37 -16.22 5.21
N SER A 9 -5.91 -14.97 5.36
CA SER A 9 -6.34 -13.83 4.53
C SER A 9 -5.22 -12.80 4.38
N GLY A 10 -4.76 -12.59 3.14
CA GLY A 10 -3.82 -11.53 2.80
C GLY A 10 -4.52 -10.17 2.69
N GLY A 11 -3.89 -9.14 3.27
CA GLY A 11 -4.36 -7.76 3.19
C GLY A 11 -3.20 -6.81 2.89
N ALA A 12 -3.43 -5.87 1.98
CA ALA A 12 -2.44 -4.85 1.64
C ALA A 12 -2.79 -3.55 2.37
N ARG A 13 -1.84 -2.98 3.11
CA ARG A 13 -2.00 -1.65 3.71
C ARG A 13 -0.92 -0.70 3.26
N GLY A 14 -1.30 0.52 2.94
CA GLY A 14 -0.38 1.59 2.60
C GLY A 14 -0.65 2.83 3.42
N ALA A 15 0.39 3.64 3.56
CA ALA A 15 0.32 4.95 4.16
C ALA A 15 1.01 5.92 3.21
N LEU A 16 0.36 7.03 2.95
CA LEU A 16 0.89 8.13 2.20
C LEU A 16 1.41 9.19 3.17
N ARG A 17 2.60 9.68 2.89
CA ARG A 17 3.24 10.73 3.67
C ARG A 17 3.68 11.86 2.75
N ASN A 18 3.64 13.09 3.26
CA ASN A 18 4.21 14.23 2.55
C ASN A 18 5.74 14.23 2.65
N GLU A 19 6.39 15.20 2.02
CA GLU A 19 7.85 15.36 2.03
C GLU A 19 8.42 15.60 3.45
N ALA A 20 7.62 16.15 4.37
CA ALA A 20 7.97 16.31 5.78
C ALA A 20 7.80 15.02 6.61
N GLY A 21 7.32 13.93 5.99
CA GLY A 21 7.07 12.66 6.66
C GLY A 21 5.75 12.59 7.43
N GLU A 22 4.90 13.60 7.32
CA GLU A 22 3.58 13.64 7.96
C GLU A 22 2.60 12.72 7.22
N TRP A 23 1.77 12.00 7.97
CA TRP A 23 0.74 11.15 7.38
C TRP A 23 -0.35 11.98 6.72
N ILE A 24 -0.59 11.72 5.44
CA ILE A 24 -1.69 12.32 4.68
C ILE A 24 -2.91 11.39 4.71
N ILE A 25 -2.72 10.13 4.30
CA ILE A 25 -3.80 9.15 4.17
C ILE A 25 -3.30 7.73 4.35
N GLY A 26 -4.10 6.89 5.02
CA GLY A 26 -3.90 5.45 5.08
C GLY A 26 -4.94 4.74 4.21
N TYR A 27 -4.55 3.65 3.55
CA TYR A 27 -5.48 2.80 2.80
C TYR A 27 -5.24 1.32 3.10
N ASN A 28 -6.29 0.53 2.97
CA ASN A 28 -6.29 -0.90 3.23
C ASN A 28 -7.13 -1.61 2.18
N ARG A 29 -6.56 -2.60 1.50
CA ARG A 29 -7.27 -3.50 0.60
C ARG A 29 -7.28 -4.91 1.19
N HIS A 30 -8.48 -5.47 1.31
CA HIS A 30 -8.64 -6.89 1.56
C HIS A 30 -8.43 -7.64 0.24
N VAL A 31 -7.36 -8.43 0.15
CA VAL A 31 -7.01 -9.15 -1.09
C VAL A 31 -7.49 -10.61 -1.03
N GLY A 32 -7.72 -11.18 0.17
CA GLY A 32 -8.17 -12.56 0.33
C GLY A 32 -7.00 -13.56 0.30
N LYS A 33 -7.23 -14.82 -0.08
CA LYS A 33 -6.15 -15.84 -0.19
C LYS A 33 -5.36 -15.67 -1.50
N TRP A 34 -4.30 -14.88 -1.45
CA TRP A 34 -3.39 -14.66 -2.58
C TRP A 34 -1.94 -14.66 -2.10
N LEU A 35 -0.98 -14.76 -3.04
CA LEU A 35 0.45 -14.66 -2.72
C LEU A 35 0.73 -13.27 -2.14
N VAL A 36 1.69 -13.19 -1.21
CA VAL A 36 2.12 -11.92 -0.60
C VAL A 36 2.49 -10.88 -1.66
N PHE A 37 3.13 -11.35 -2.74
CA PHE A 37 3.52 -10.52 -3.87
C PHE A 37 2.31 -9.88 -4.58
N ASP A 38 1.23 -10.66 -4.82
CA ASP A 38 0.02 -10.14 -5.45
C ASP A 38 -0.65 -9.09 -4.56
N ALA A 39 -0.70 -9.33 -3.26
CA ALA A 39 -1.26 -8.36 -2.32
C ALA A 39 -0.47 -7.04 -2.31
N GLU A 40 0.86 -7.10 -2.33
CA GLU A 40 1.69 -5.89 -2.42
C GLU A 40 1.48 -5.13 -3.73
N LEU A 41 1.39 -5.82 -4.87
CA LEU A 41 1.17 -5.19 -6.17
C LEU A 41 -0.18 -4.47 -6.24
N TRP A 42 -1.24 -5.11 -5.74
CA TRP A 42 -2.57 -4.50 -5.64
C TRP A 42 -2.59 -3.30 -4.68
N GLY A 43 -1.84 -3.37 -3.58
CA GLY A 43 -1.67 -2.24 -2.66
C GLY A 43 -0.94 -1.06 -3.31
N ILE A 44 0.06 -1.31 -4.15
CA ILE A 44 0.76 -0.24 -4.88
C ILE A 44 -0.18 0.41 -5.89
N LEU A 45 -0.92 -0.39 -6.67
CA LEU A 45 -1.85 0.11 -7.66
C LEU A 45 -2.91 1.04 -7.04
N ASP A 46 -3.47 0.66 -5.89
CA ASP A 46 -4.44 1.51 -5.17
C ASP A 46 -3.83 2.80 -4.65
N GLY A 47 -2.64 2.73 -4.05
CA GLY A 47 -1.96 3.91 -3.56
C GLY A 47 -1.63 4.89 -4.68
N LEU A 48 -1.19 4.36 -5.83
CA LEU A 48 -0.88 5.17 -7.01
C LEU A 48 -2.13 5.81 -7.60
N GLY A 49 -3.24 5.07 -7.69
CA GLY A 49 -4.52 5.60 -8.17
C GLY A 49 -5.07 6.72 -7.28
N LEU A 50 -4.99 6.54 -5.96
CA LEU A 50 -5.34 7.57 -4.98
C LEU A 50 -4.50 8.85 -5.15
N LEU A 51 -3.19 8.68 -5.29
CA LEU A 51 -2.23 9.76 -5.50
C LEU A 51 -2.49 10.53 -6.81
N GLN A 52 -2.74 9.79 -7.89
CA GLN A 52 -3.02 10.38 -9.19
C GLN A 52 -4.35 11.14 -9.17
N TRP A 53 -5.39 10.61 -8.52
CA TRP A 53 -6.66 11.30 -8.34
C TRP A 53 -6.52 12.60 -7.52
N GLN A 54 -5.58 12.63 -6.56
CA GLN A 54 -5.25 13.83 -5.79
C GLN A 54 -4.33 14.82 -6.53
N GLY A 55 -3.89 14.51 -7.76
CA GLY A 55 -3.07 15.39 -8.58
C GLY A 55 -1.57 15.35 -8.28
N TYR A 56 -1.10 14.38 -7.50
CA TYR A 56 0.34 14.19 -7.26
C TYR A 56 1.01 13.57 -8.48
N ASN A 57 2.07 14.24 -8.94
CA ASN A 57 2.82 13.95 -10.16
C ASN A 57 4.26 13.49 -9.89
N LYS A 58 4.70 13.52 -8.63
CA LYS A 58 5.94 12.89 -8.14
C LYS A 58 5.64 12.12 -6.87
N VAL A 59 5.93 10.83 -6.87
CA VAL A 59 5.63 9.92 -5.76
C VAL A 59 6.78 8.94 -5.57
N VAL A 60 7.13 8.69 -4.30
CA VAL A 60 8.13 7.68 -3.93
C VAL A 60 7.38 6.52 -3.28
N ILE A 61 7.54 5.32 -3.85
CA ILE A 61 6.93 4.11 -3.31
C ILE A 61 7.98 3.39 -2.47
N ILE A 62 7.64 3.11 -1.21
CA ILE A 62 8.47 2.31 -0.30
C ILE A 62 7.77 0.97 -0.05
N LEU A 63 8.44 -0.11 -0.43
CA LEU A 63 8.02 -1.49 -0.17
C LEU A 63 8.75 -2.02 1.06
N ILE A 64 8.01 -2.58 2.02
CA ILE A 64 8.58 -3.23 3.20
C ILE A 64 8.08 -4.68 3.21
N VAL A 65 8.97 -5.58 2.80
CA VAL A 65 8.71 -7.03 2.81
C VAL A 65 9.14 -7.56 4.17
N TYR A 66 8.20 -8.13 4.93
CA TYR A 66 8.51 -8.85 6.16
C TYR A 66 8.86 -10.30 5.80
N ARG A 67 10.01 -10.78 6.28
CA ARG A 67 10.53 -12.12 6.04
C ARG A 67 10.09 -13.10 7.12
#